data_AF-A0A816YK49-F1
#
_entry.id   AF-A0A816YK49-F1
#
_cell.length_a   1.000
_cell.length_b   1.000
_cell.length_c   1.000
_cell.angle_alpha   90.00
_cell.angle_beta   90.00
_cell.angle_gamma   90.00
#
_symmetry.space_group_name_H-M   'P 1'
#
loop_
_entity.id
_entity.type
_entity.pdbx_description
1 polymer ?
#
loop_
_entity_poly.entity_id
_entity_poly.type
_entity_poly.pdbx_seq_one_letter_code
_entity_poly.pdbx_strand_id
1 'polypeptide(L)' 'MERDELSAPPLRISDRFFAVGHEPVGVRVTPYHKPYAIRQILNALDPEEVDTVRGSPFGKLV' A
#
# COMPACT_ATOMS: atom_id res chain seq x y z
N MET A 1 -23.22 12.94 -23.12
CA MET A 1 -23.18 13.12 -21.66
C MET A 1 -21.82 12.65 -21.20
N GLU A 2 -21.10 13.56 -20.56
CA GLU A 2 -19.67 13.56 -20.35
C GLU A 2 -19.26 12.57 -19.25
N ARG A 3 -18.23 11.77 -19.54
CA ARG A 3 -17.30 11.26 -18.54
C ARG A 3 -15.91 11.45 -19.10
N ASP A 4 -15.50 12.71 -19.16
CA ASP A 4 -14.07 13.03 -19.05
C ASP A 4 -13.70 12.57 -17.64
N GLU A 5 -13.28 11.30 -17.55
CA GLU A 5 -12.57 10.78 -16.41
C GLU A 5 -11.45 11.77 -16.13
N LEU A 6 -11.41 12.26 -14.89
CA LEU A 6 -10.40 13.14 -14.33
C LEU A 6 -9.02 12.45 -14.43
N SER A 7 -8.48 12.38 -15.65
CA SER A 7 -7.15 11.90 -15.95
C SER A 7 -6.23 12.87 -15.25
N ALA A 8 -5.83 12.48 -14.02
CA ALA A 8 -4.92 13.26 -13.22
C ALA A 8 -3.76 13.68 -14.15
N PRO A 9 -3.40 14.97 -14.19
CA PRO A 9 -2.31 15.42 -15.04
C PRO A 9 -1.12 14.49 -14.80
N PRO A 10 -0.38 14.09 -15.86
CA PRO A 10 0.66 13.09 -15.75
C PRO A 10 1.55 13.43 -14.56
N LEU A 11 1.50 12.58 -13.54
CA LEU A 11 2.18 12.81 -12.28
C LEU A 11 3.66 12.96 -12.61
N ARG A 12 4.17 14.19 -12.55
CA ARG A 12 5.60 14.47 -12.73
C ARG A 12 6.31 13.99 -11.46
N ILE A 13 6.57 12.70 -11.44
CA ILE A 13 7.44 12.09 -10.43
C ILE A 13 8.82 12.70 -10.62
N SER A 14 9.41 13.21 -9.54
CA SER A 14 10.78 13.71 -9.57
C SER A 14 11.74 12.58 -9.97
N ASP A 15 12.78 12.89 -10.74
CA ASP A 15 13.82 11.92 -11.13
C ASP A 15 14.50 11.25 -9.91
N ARG A 16 14.39 11.89 -8.74
CA ARG A 16 14.87 11.36 -7.47
C ARG A 16 13.84 11.59 -6.35
N PHE A 17 13.53 10.53 -5.61
CA PHE A 17 12.66 10.59 -4.43
C PHE A 17 13.39 10.92 -3.13
N PHE A 18 14.70 10.65 -3.06
CA PHE A 18 15.53 10.82 -1.85
C PHE A 18 16.59 11.90 -2.06
N ALA A 19 17.07 12.54 -1.00
CA ALA A 19 18.24 13.41 -1.12
C ALA A 19 19.49 12.58 -1.43
N VAL A 20 20.48 13.18 -2.12
CA VAL A 20 21.79 12.55 -2.39
C VAL A 20 22.43 12.11 -1.08
N GLY A 21 22.78 10.83 -0.95
CA GLY A 21 23.40 10.25 0.24
C GLY A 21 22.42 9.85 1.34
N HIS A 22 21.11 10.07 1.13
CA HIS A 22 20.03 9.62 2.00
C HIS A 22 19.16 8.54 1.35
N GLU A 23 19.65 7.91 0.28
CA GLU A 23 18.98 6.76 -0.30
C GLU A 23 18.83 5.65 0.76
N PRO A 24 17.68 4.94 0.78
CA PRO A 24 17.51 3.84 1.70
C PRO A 24 18.57 2.79 1.44
N VAL A 25 19.41 2.52 2.43
CA VAL A 25 20.57 1.62 2.40
C VAL A 25 20.20 0.12 2.23
N GLY A 26 18.98 -0.19 1.79
CA GLY A 26 18.48 -1.56 1.66
C GLY A 26 18.34 -2.31 2.99
N VAL A 27 18.56 -1.63 4.13
CA VAL A 27 18.33 -2.19 5.46
C VAL A 27 16.84 -2.45 5.59
N ARG A 28 16.47 -3.73 5.65
CA ARG A 28 15.12 -4.15 6.04
C ARG A 28 14.95 -3.73 7.48
N VAL A 29 14.44 -2.52 7.70
CA VAL A 29 13.96 -2.10 9.00
C VAL A 29 12.90 -3.13 9.38
N THR A 30 13.05 -3.79 10.52
CA THR A 30 11.96 -4.58 11.08
C THR A 30 10.73 -3.69 11.07
N PRO A 31 9.64 -4.07 10.37
CA PRO A 31 8.51 -3.17 10.22
C PRO A 31 8.07 -2.73 11.62
N TYR A 32 8.04 -1.41 11.86
CA TYR A 32 7.56 -0.81 13.12
C TYR A 32 6.09 -1.16 13.43
N HIS A 33 5.44 -1.97 12.60
CA HIS A 33 4.10 -2.45 12.85
C HIS A 33 4.08 -3.29 14.13
N LYS A 34 3.04 -3.08 14.94
CA LYS A 34 2.79 -3.95 16.08
C LYS A 34 2.64 -5.38 15.57
N PRO A 35 3.30 -6.37 16.22
CA PRO A 35 3.07 -7.77 15.88
C PRO A 35 1.56 -8.05 15.92
N TYR A 36 1.08 -8.85 14.97
CA TYR A 36 -0.33 -9.21 14.80
C TYR A 36 -1.27 -8.09 14.33
N ALA A 37 -0.79 -6.90 13.99
CA ALA A 37 -1.67 -5.81 13.53
C ALA A 37 -2.56 -6.22 12.34
N ILE A 38 -1.98 -6.93 11.35
CA ILE A 38 -2.75 -7.43 10.20
C ILE A 38 -3.84 -8.41 10.64
N ARG A 39 -3.53 -9.32 11.56
CA ARG A 39 -4.50 -10.29 12.08
C ARG A 39 -5.60 -9.62 12.90
N GLN A 40 -5.29 -8.56 13.64
CA GLN A 40 -6.30 -7.78 14.35
C GLN A 40 -7.25 -7.06 13.37
N ILE A 41 -6.70 -6.52 12.28
CA ILE A 41 -7.50 -5.91 11.20
C ILE A 41 -8.42 -6.97 10.59
N LEU A 42 -7.87 -8.12 10.18
CA LEU A 42 -8.65 -9.20 9.56
C LEU A 42 -9.76 -9.75 10.46
N ASN A 43 -9.52 -9.83 11.77
CA ASN A 43 -10.52 -10.28 12.74
C ASN A 43 -11.67 -9.28 12.95
N ALA A 44 -11.48 -8.02 12.57
CA ALA A 44 -12.50 -6.98 12.70
C ALA A 44 -13.36 -6.84 11.43
N LEU A 45 -12.99 -7.52 10.35
CA LEU A 45 -13.70 -7.51 9.06
C LEU A 45 -14.73 -8.64 8.98
N ASP A 46 -15.80 -8.37 8.23
CA ASP A 46 -16.77 -9.41 7.88
C ASP A 46 -16.16 -10.39 6.85
N PRO A 47 -16.67 -11.63 6.76
CA PRO A 47 -16.12 -12.65 5.86
C PRO A 47 -16.03 -12.20 4.39
N GLU A 48 -17.03 -11.47 3.90
CA GLU A 48 -17.05 -10.94 2.52
C GLU A 48 -15.98 -9.87 2.27
N GLU A 49 -15.66 -9.06 3.29
CA GLU A 49 -14.61 -8.05 3.22
C GLU A 49 -13.23 -8.72 3.21
N VAL A 50 -13.04 -9.79 4.00
CA VAL A 50 -11.82 -10.59 3.98
C VAL A 50 -11.58 -11.22 2.61
N ASP A 51 -12.62 -11.77 1.98
CA ASP A 51 -12.53 -12.35 0.64
C ASP A 51 -12.18 -11.30 -0.41
N THR A 52 -12.70 -10.08 -0.27
CA THR A 52 -12.32 -8.94 -1.10
C THR A 52 -10.83 -8.60 -0.97
N VAL A 53 -10.29 -8.60 0.26
CA VAL A 53 -8.85 -8.37 0.48
C VAL A 53 -8.01 -9.49 -0.12
N ARG A 54 -8.43 -10.76 0.01
CA ARG A 54 -7.75 -11.93 -0.58
C ARG A 54 -7.67 -11.85 -2.11
N GLY A 55 -8.71 -11.34 -2.76
CA GLY A 55 -8.75 -11.15 -4.22
C GLY A 55 -7.93 -9.94 -4.72
N SER A 56 -7.51 -9.05 -3.82
CA SER A 56 -6.79 -7.82 -4.16
C SER A 56 -5.26 -8.04 -4.23
N PRO A 57 -4.48 -7.04 -4.70
CA PRO A 57 -3.02 -7.06 -4.60
C PRO A 57 -2.50 -7.23 -3.16
N PHE A 58 -3.31 -6.91 -2.15
CA PHE A 58 -3.00 -7.10 -0.74
C PHE A 58 -3.25 -8.53 -0.24
N GLY A 59 -3.81 -9.43 -1.05
CA GLY A 59 -4.08 -10.82 -0.65
C GLY A 59 -2.82 -11.58 -0.21
N LYS A 60 -1.63 -11.14 -0.63
CA LYS A 60 -0.33 -11.67 -0.18
C LYS A 60 -0.01 -11.36 1.30
N LEU A 61 -0.75 -10.43 1.91
CA LEU A 61 -0.62 -10.05 3.31
C LEU A 61 -1.55 -10.85 4.24
N VAL A 62 -2.47 -11.64 3.68
CA VAL A 62 -3.55 -12.36 4.39
C VAL A 62 -3.27 -13.85 4.45
#